data_AF-A0A2K4FGA0-F1
#
_entry.id   AF-A0A2K4FGA0-F1
#
_cell.length_a   1.000
_cell.length_b   1.000
_cell.length_c   1.000
_cell.angle_alpha   90.00
_cell.angle_beta   90.00
_cell.angle_gamma   90.00
#
_symmetry.space_group_name_H-M   'P 1'
#
loop_
_entity.id
_entity.type
_entity.pdbx_description
1 polymer ?
#
loop_
_entity_poly.entity_id
_entity_poly.type
_entity_poly.pdbx_seq_one_letter_code
_entity_poly.pdbx_strand_id
1 'polypeptide(L)'
;GIQITWMLIGYGFVAAVLPVWLILAPRDYLSTFLKIGTIVALAIGILVTMPELKMPALTQFTDGTGPVWKGGLFPFLFITIACGAVSGFHALISSGTTPKLLDNETNARYIGYGGMLMESFVAIMAMVAASVIEPGVYFAMNSPAAIVGGDVVAVAQTVSSWGFAITPEALQAVAKDIGETTVLARAGGAPTLAVGIAQILHSVLPGENTMAFWYHFA
;
A
#
# COMPACT_ATOMS: atom_id res chain seq x y z
N GLY A 1 -16.50 -7.17 10.42
CA GLY A 1 -17.63 -7.86 11.06
C GLY A 1 -18.39 -8.67 10.03
N ILE A 2 -18.96 -9.83 10.42
CA ILE A 2 -19.61 -10.80 9.52
C ILE A 2 -20.70 -10.16 8.62
N GLN A 3 -21.46 -9.21 9.16
CA GLN A 3 -22.51 -8.49 8.41
C GLN A 3 -21.96 -7.70 7.22
N ILE A 4 -20.85 -6.96 7.41
CA ILE A 4 -20.20 -6.19 6.35
C ILE A 4 -19.68 -7.14 5.26
N THR A 5 -19.11 -8.28 5.65
CA THR A 5 -18.64 -9.29 4.71
C THR A 5 -19.78 -9.78 3.80
N TRP A 6 -20.95 -10.11 4.37
CA TRP A 6 -22.11 -10.52 3.57
C TRP A 6 -22.66 -9.40 2.70
N MET A 7 -22.68 -8.16 3.19
CA MET A 7 -23.07 -7.00 2.39
C MET A 7 -22.13 -6.78 1.20
N LEU A 8 -20.81 -6.90 1.40
CA LEU A 8 -19.82 -6.77 0.34
C LEU A 8 -19.96 -7.87 -0.72
N ILE A 9 -20.23 -9.10 -0.31
CA ILE A 9 -20.49 -10.22 -1.23
C ILE A 9 -21.75 -9.93 -2.06
N GLY A 10 -22.85 -9.52 -1.41
CA GLY A 10 -24.10 -9.18 -2.09
C GLY A 10 -23.94 -8.02 -3.06
N TYR A 11 -23.27 -6.94 -2.63
CA TYR A 11 -22.93 -5.81 -3.49
C TYR A 11 -22.06 -6.24 -4.69
N GLY A 12 -21.04 -7.07 -4.46
CA GLY A 12 -20.15 -7.58 -5.50
C GLY A 12 -20.91 -8.39 -6.56
N PHE A 13 -21.85 -9.24 -6.13
CA PHE A 13 -22.71 -9.98 -7.05
C PHE A 13 -23.59 -9.05 -7.89
N VAL A 14 -24.29 -8.10 -7.25
CA VAL A 14 -25.15 -7.14 -7.96
C VAL A 14 -24.35 -6.30 -8.94
N ALA A 15 -23.19 -5.78 -8.53
CA ALA A 15 -22.31 -4.99 -9.38
C ALA A 15 -21.75 -5.79 -10.57
N ALA A 16 -21.52 -7.10 -10.42
CA ALA A 16 -21.02 -7.95 -11.49
C ALA A 16 -22.08 -8.32 -12.54
N VAL A 17 -23.36 -8.40 -12.14
CA VAL A 17 -24.48 -8.75 -13.04
C VAL A 17 -25.03 -7.52 -13.76
N LEU A 18 -24.99 -6.35 -13.13
CA LEU A 18 -25.53 -5.13 -13.72
C LEU A 18 -24.70 -4.66 -14.93
N PRO A 19 -25.33 -3.95 -15.89
CA PRO A 19 -24.61 -3.39 -17.02
C PRO A 19 -23.49 -2.45 -16.58
N VAL A 20 -22.35 -2.53 -17.27
CA VAL A 20 -21.13 -1.74 -16.97
C VAL A 20 -21.42 -0.25 -16.86
N TRP A 21 -22.28 0.28 -17.71
CA TRP A 21 -22.61 1.72 -17.75
C TRP A 21 -23.39 2.22 -16.52
N LEU A 22 -24.09 1.33 -15.79
CA LEU A 22 -25.02 1.74 -14.73
C LEU A 22 -24.30 2.08 -13.42
N ILE A 23 -23.36 1.22 -13.00
CA ILE A 23 -22.64 1.38 -11.73
C ILE A 23 -21.14 1.47 -11.94
N LEU A 24 -20.57 0.58 -12.76
CA LEU A 24 -19.12 0.42 -12.86
C LEU A 24 -18.45 1.64 -13.51
N ALA A 25 -18.92 2.05 -14.69
CA ALA A 25 -18.36 3.18 -15.43
C ALA A 25 -18.41 4.52 -14.67
N PRO A 26 -19.54 4.98 -14.10
CA PRO A 26 -19.59 6.24 -13.37
C PRO A 26 -18.76 6.19 -12.07
N ARG A 27 -18.76 5.05 -11.37
CA ARG A 27 -17.95 4.84 -10.17
C ARG A 27 -16.45 4.90 -10.48
N ASP A 28 -16.03 4.17 -11.50
CA ASP A 28 -14.62 4.09 -11.88
C ASP A 28 -14.13 5.44 -12.41
N TYR A 29 -14.97 6.18 -13.14
CA TYR A 29 -14.67 7.54 -13.58
C TYR A 29 -14.43 8.49 -12.39
N LEU A 30 -15.36 8.53 -11.42
CA LEU A 30 -15.20 9.36 -10.21
C LEU A 30 -13.98 8.93 -9.38
N SER A 31 -13.78 7.63 -9.18
CA SER A 31 -12.64 7.09 -8.45
C SER A 31 -11.30 7.38 -9.14
N THR A 32 -11.29 7.48 -10.47
CA THR A 32 -10.08 7.82 -11.23
C THR A 32 -9.59 9.22 -10.90
N PHE A 33 -10.47 10.23 -10.81
CA PHE A 33 -10.06 11.58 -10.39
C PHE A 33 -9.50 11.61 -8.97
N LEU A 34 -10.13 10.88 -8.06
CA LEU A 34 -9.64 10.77 -6.69
C LEU A 34 -8.26 10.10 -6.65
N LYS A 35 -8.08 8.97 -7.34
CA LYS A 35 -6.80 8.26 -7.40
C LYS A 35 -5.69 9.10 -8.02
N ILE A 36 -5.94 9.71 -9.17
CA ILE A 36 -4.97 10.59 -9.83
C ILE A 36 -4.66 11.79 -8.93
N GLY A 37 -5.68 12.39 -8.32
CA GLY A 37 -5.53 13.50 -7.37
C GLY A 37 -4.63 13.13 -6.18
N THR A 38 -4.87 11.99 -5.53
CA THR A 38 -4.06 11.50 -4.42
C THR A 38 -2.61 11.23 -4.85
N ILE A 39 -2.42 10.57 -6.00
CA ILE A 39 -1.08 10.29 -6.55
C ILE A 39 -0.34 11.59 -6.84
N VAL A 40 -0.97 12.57 -7.50
CA VAL A 40 -0.35 13.87 -7.78
C VAL A 40 -0.04 14.63 -6.49
N ALA A 41 -0.95 14.63 -5.51
CA ALA A 41 -0.72 15.24 -4.21
C ALA A 41 0.47 14.60 -3.48
N LEU A 42 0.58 13.27 -3.53
CA LEU A 42 1.73 12.54 -2.99
C LEU A 42 3.03 12.88 -3.75
N ALA A 43 2.99 13.03 -5.08
CA ALA A 43 4.15 13.41 -5.88
C ALA A 43 4.72 14.75 -5.42
N ILE A 44 3.82 15.73 -5.33
CA ILE A 44 4.15 17.08 -4.87
C ILE A 44 4.64 17.02 -3.43
N GLY A 45 3.97 16.25 -2.56
CA GLY A 45 4.38 16.05 -1.17
C GLY A 45 5.80 15.52 -1.02
N ILE A 46 6.17 14.50 -1.81
CA ILE A 46 7.54 13.94 -1.83
C ILE A 46 8.55 14.99 -2.32
N LEU A 47 8.24 15.71 -3.41
CA LEU A 47 9.15 16.70 -3.98
C LEU A 47 9.39 17.91 -3.08
N VAL A 48 8.36 18.32 -2.33
CA VAL A 48 8.46 19.48 -1.41
C VAL A 48 9.16 19.08 -0.11
N THR A 49 8.83 17.93 0.46
CA THR A 49 9.39 17.50 1.74
C THR A 49 10.79 16.93 1.61
N MET A 50 11.12 16.35 0.44
CA MET A 50 12.37 15.62 0.19
C MET A 50 12.73 14.71 1.37
N PRO A 51 11.87 13.75 1.70
CA PRO A 51 11.99 13.02 2.95
C PRO A 51 13.21 12.10 2.91
N GLU A 52 13.91 12.01 4.04
CA GLU A 52 15.05 11.12 4.18
C GLU A 52 14.59 9.66 4.11
N LEU A 53 15.24 8.87 3.26
CA LEU A 53 15.02 7.43 3.20
C LEU A 53 15.75 6.79 4.38
N LYS A 54 14.99 6.42 5.41
CA LYS A 54 15.50 5.82 6.65
C LYS A 54 15.83 4.34 6.50
N MET A 55 15.16 3.65 5.60
CA MET A 55 15.43 2.24 5.33
C MET A 55 16.79 2.07 4.64
N PRO A 56 17.69 1.20 5.13
CA PRO A 56 18.98 0.98 4.49
C PRO A 56 18.79 0.33 3.11
N ALA A 57 19.67 0.68 2.16
CA ALA A 57 19.60 0.17 0.78
C ALA A 57 19.65 -1.37 0.71
N LEU A 58 20.37 -2.00 1.64
CA LEU A 58 20.37 -3.45 1.84
C LEU A 58 20.17 -3.73 3.33
N THR A 59 19.26 -4.66 3.63
CA THR A 59 19.05 -5.17 5.00
C THR A 59 19.74 -6.53 5.16
N GLN A 60 19.88 -7.00 6.39
CA GLN A 60 20.39 -8.34 6.69
C GLN A 60 19.49 -9.48 6.15
N PHE A 61 18.30 -9.17 5.63
CA PHE A 61 17.30 -10.14 5.19
C PHE A 61 17.35 -10.46 3.68
N THR A 62 18.39 -10.01 2.97
CA THR A 62 18.55 -10.26 1.52
C THR A 62 18.75 -11.75 1.17
N ASP A 63 19.17 -12.55 2.14
CA ASP A 63 19.37 -14.00 2.05
C ASP A 63 18.07 -14.81 2.09
N GLY A 64 16.93 -14.14 2.32
CA GLY A 64 15.61 -14.76 2.36
C GLY A 64 15.16 -15.24 3.74
N THR A 65 15.92 -14.93 4.79
CA THR A 65 15.53 -15.17 6.19
C THR A 65 14.52 -14.16 6.73
N GLY A 66 14.16 -13.15 5.92
CA GLY A 66 13.32 -12.02 6.28
C GLY A 66 12.00 -12.38 7.00
N PRO A 67 11.54 -11.48 7.89
CA PRO A 67 10.30 -11.69 8.65
C PRO A 67 9.06 -11.34 7.82
N VAL A 68 9.16 -10.34 6.92
CA VAL A 68 8.05 -9.90 6.05
C VAL A 68 7.85 -10.84 4.88
N TRP A 69 8.94 -11.39 4.33
CA TRP A 69 8.91 -12.29 3.19
C TRP A 69 9.92 -13.43 3.35
N LYS A 70 9.53 -14.64 2.93
CA LYS A 70 10.39 -15.83 2.92
C LYS A 70 10.90 -16.13 1.51
N GLY A 71 12.22 -16.18 1.35
CA GLY A 71 12.88 -16.44 0.06
C GLY A 71 13.85 -15.33 -0.33
N GLY A 72 14.93 -15.69 -1.01
CA GLY A 72 16.01 -14.77 -1.35
C GLY A 72 15.58 -13.65 -2.32
N LEU A 73 16.32 -12.55 -2.33
CA LEU A 73 16.03 -11.38 -3.16
C LEU A 73 15.89 -11.73 -4.65
N PHE A 74 16.74 -12.62 -5.16
CA PHE A 74 16.67 -13.15 -6.52
C PHE A 74 16.17 -14.60 -6.51
N PRO A 75 15.19 -14.99 -7.35
CA PRO A 75 14.50 -14.21 -8.38
C PRO A 75 13.28 -13.43 -7.87
N PHE A 76 13.03 -13.45 -6.56
CA PHE A 76 11.74 -13.06 -5.99
C PHE A 76 11.37 -11.60 -6.26
N LEU A 77 12.36 -10.70 -6.32
CA LEU A 77 12.22 -9.30 -6.72
C LEU A 77 11.47 -9.12 -8.05
N PHE A 78 11.76 -9.96 -9.05
CA PHE A 78 11.09 -9.87 -10.33
C PHE A 78 9.64 -10.33 -10.26
N ILE A 79 9.32 -11.28 -9.39
CA ILE A 79 7.97 -11.79 -9.20
C ILE A 79 7.12 -10.81 -8.39
N THR A 80 7.70 -10.16 -7.38
CA THR A 80 7.00 -9.17 -6.55
C THR A 80 6.73 -7.87 -7.28
N ILE A 81 7.65 -7.41 -8.12
CA ILE A 81 7.50 -6.18 -8.92
C ILE A 81 6.71 -6.43 -10.19
N ALA A 82 6.89 -7.56 -10.89
CA ALA A 82 6.10 -7.89 -12.08
C ALA A 82 4.71 -8.44 -11.72
N CYS A 83 4.19 -8.06 -10.54
CA CYS A 83 2.95 -8.52 -9.94
C CYS A 83 1.88 -8.70 -11.02
N GLY A 84 1.27 -9.88 -11.07
CA GLY A 84 0.12 -10.18 -11.93
C GLY A 84 0.37 -10.34 -13.42
N ALA A 85 1.45 -9.79 -14.00
CA ALA A 85 1.78 -9.98 -15.41
C ALA A 85 2.30 -11.39 -15.68
N VAL A 86 3.22 -11.88 -14.83
CA VAL A 86 3.78 -13.23 -14.94
C VAL A 86 2.79 -14.31 -14.48
N SER A 87 1.92 -14.00 -13.51
CA SER A 87 0.91 -14.96 -13.02
C SER A 87 -0.39 -14.96 -13.82
N GLY A 88 -0.56 -14.06 -14.79
CA GLY A 88 -1.79 -13.90 -15.58
C GLY A 88 -2.95 -13.23 -14.83
N PHE A 89 -2.78 -12.88 -13.54
CA PHE A 89 -3.82 -12.26 -12.73
C PHE A 89 -4.24 -10.88 -13.28
N HIS A 90 -3.30 -10.09 -13.81
CA HIS A 90 -3.63 -8.81 -14.44
C HIS A 90 -4.50 -8.97 -15.69
N ALA A 91 -4.27 -10.02 -16.49
CA ALA A 91 -5.12 -10.32 -17.64
C ALA A 91 -6.53 -10.72 -17.20
N LEU A 92 -6.65 -11.53 -16.13
CA LEU A 92 -7.95 -11.93 -15.58
C LEU A 92 -8.75 -10.72 -15.06
N ILE A 93 -8.13 -9.86 -14.26
CA ILE A 93 -8.81 -8.68 -13.69
C ILE A 93 -9.12 -7.63 -14.77
N SER A 94 -8.16 -7.33 -15.65
CA SER A 94 -8.36 -6.31 -16.70
C SER A 94 -9.42 -6.70 -17.73
N SER A 95 -9.64 -8.00 -17.95
CA SER A 95 -10.66 -8.50 -18.90
C SER A 95 -12.10 -8.07 -18.55
N GLY A 96 -12.37 -7.74 -17.28
CA GLY A 96 -13.68 -7.32 -16.82
C GLY A 96 -14.09 -5.90 -17.22
N THR A 97 -13.12 -5.01 -17.50
CA THR A 97 -13.32 -3.56 -17.67
C THR A 97 -12.72 -3.04 -18.97
N THR A 98 -11.40 -3.12 -19.12
CA THR A 98 -10.63 -2.51 -20.21
C THR A 98 -11.17 -2.87 -21.60
N PRO A 99 -11.33 -4.15 -21.97
CA PRO A 99 -11.83 -4.49 -23.31
C PRO A 99 -13.30 -4.09 -23.54
N LYS A 100 -14.09 -3.89 -22.47
CA LYS A 100 -15.49 -3.44 -22.56
C LYS A 100 -15.63 -1.92 -22.66
N LEU A 101 -14.56 -1.17 -22.38
CA LEU A 101 -14.51 0.29 -22.41
C LEU A 101 -13.60 0.84 -23.52
N LEU A 102 -12.82 -0.02 -24.18
CA LEU A 102 -12.04 0.35 -25.35
C LEU A 102 -12.98 0.67 -26.52
N ASP A 103 -12.80 1.86 -27.10
CA ASP A 103 -13.52 2.26 -28.32
C ASP A 103 -13.11 1.39 -29.53
N ASN A 104 -11.83 1.03 -29.63
CA ASN A 104 -11.30 0.13 -30.66
C ASN A 104 -10.02 -0.58 -30.20
N GLU A 105 -9.61 -1.61 -30.94
CA GLU A 105 -8.44 -2.43 -30.62
C GLU A 105 -7.12 -1.64 -30.71
N THR A 106 -7.02 -0.67 -31.62
CA THR A 106 -5.80 0.13 -31.77
C THR A 106 -5.47 0.96 -30.52
N ASN A 107 -6.48 1.33 -29.73
CA ASN A 107 -6.31 2.02 -28.45
C ASN A 107 -5.72 1.12 -27.35
N ALA A 108 -5.80 -0.22 -27.49
CA ALA A 108 -5.34 -1.16 -26.46
C ALA A 108 -3.86 -0.98 -26.13
N ARG A 109 -3.01 -0.78 -27.15
CA ARG A 109 -1.57 -0.59 -26.96
C ARG A 109 -1.26 0.69 -26.21
N TYR A 110 -1.90 1.80 -26.59
CA TYR A 110 -1.67 3.09 -25.96
C TYR A 110 -2.14 3.10 -24.49
N ILE A 111 -3.35 2.58 -24.23
CA ILE A 111 -3.91 2.52 -22.88
C ILE A 111 -3.14 1.54 -22.00
N GLY A 112 -2.78 0.36 -22.51
CA GLY A 112 -1.98 -0.61 -21.77
C GLY A 112 -0.59 -0.06 -21.41
N TYR A 113 0.08 0.59 -22.36
CA TYR A 113 1.38 1.23 -22.11
C TYR A 113 1.28 2.36 -21.07
N GLY A 114 0.30 3.25 -21.22
CA GLY A 114 0.05 4.33 -20.27
C GLY A 114 -0.29 3.80 -18.86
N GLY A 115 -1.08 2.72 -18.78
CA GLY A 115 -1.40 2.03 -17.52
C GLY A 115 -0.14 1.51 -16.82
N MET A 116 0.73 0.81 -17.54
CA MET A 116 2.00 0.30 -16.99
C MET A 116 2.93 1.42 -16.50
N LEU A 117 2.98 2.56 -17.22
CA LEU A 117 3.74 3.72 -16.76
C LEU A 117 3.18 4.30 -15.47
N MET A 118 1.85 4.41 -15.35
CA MET A 118 1.19 4.92 -14.14
C MET A 118 1.37 3.96 -12.96
N GLU A 119 1.24 2.65 -13.15
CA GLU A 119 1.53 1.65 -12.12
C GLU A 119 2.98 1.73 -11.66
N SER A 120 3.93 1.85 -12.58
CA SER A 120 5.36 2.00 -12.26
C SER A 120 5.63 3.27 -11.46
N PHE A 121 4.97 4.37 -11.80
CA PHE A 121 5.07 5.63 -11.07
C PHE A 121 4.56 5.49 -9.63
N VAL A 122 3.38 4.89 -9.45
CA VAL A 122 2.83 4.60 -8.10
C VAL A 122 3.73 3.65 -7.31
N ALA A 123 4.33 2.65 -7.96
CA ALA A 123 5.25 1.72 -7.31
C ALA A 123 6.50 2.44 -6.76
N ILE A 124 7.05 3.40 -7.49
CA ILE A 124 8.18 4.23 -7.01
C ILE A 124 7.74 5.05 -5.79
N MET A 125 6.56 5.66 -5.83
CA MET A 125 6.04 6.43 -4.71
C MET A 125 5.79 5.58 -3.48
N ALA A 126 5.26 4.37 -3.66
CA ALA A 126 5.06 3.43 -2.58
C ALA A 126 6.38 2.97 -1.96
N MET A 127 7.42 2.79 -2.78
CA MET A 127 8.77 2.50 -2.30
C MET A 127 9.33 3.66 -1.47
N VAL A 128 9.18 4.90 -1.93
CA VAL A 128 9.57 6.10 -1.17
C VAL A 128 8.80 6.18 0.14
N ALA A 129 7.47 6.10 0.09
CA ALA A 129 6.61 6.17 1.27
C ALA A 129 6.94 5.10 2.31
N ALA A 130 7.21 3.86 1.86
CA ALA A 130 7.62 2.78 2.75
C ALA A 130 9.03 3.00 3.35
N SER A 131 9.95 3.59 2.59
CA SER A 131 11.35 3.77 2.99
C SER A 131 11.58 4.99 3.90
N VAL A 132 10.59 5.90 3.98
CA VAL A 132 10.58 7.05 4.90
C VAL A 132 10.12 6.66 6.31
N ILE A 133 9.34 5.58 6.42
CA ILE A 133 8.88 5.06 7.71
C ILE A 133 10.09 4.57 8.50
N GLU A 134 10.08 4.80 9.82
CA GLU A 134 11.10 4.25 10.71
C GLU A 134 11.18 2.72 10.56
N PRO A 135 12.35 2.12 10.29
CA PRO A 135 12.45 0.69 10.01
C PRO A 135 11.81 -0.19 11.10
N GLY A 136 11.93 0.21 12.37
CA GLY A 136 11.29 -0.50 13.48
C GLY A 136 9.76 -0.53 13.39
N VAL A 137 9.14 0.59 12.98
CA VAL A 137 7.68 0.68 12.73
C VAL A 137 7.30 -0.14 11.50
N TYR A 138 8.08 -0.07 10.42
CA TYR A 138 7.86 -0.85 9.20
C TYR A 138 7.81 -2.36 9.50
N PHE A 139 8.79 -2.87 10.25
CA PHE A 139 8.87 -4.29 10.59
C PHE A 139 7.81 -4.71 11.62
N ALA A 140 7.46 -3.85 12.59
CA ALA A 140 6.38 -4.11 13.54
C ALA A 140 5.01 -4.25 12.84
N MET A 141 4.79 -3.48 11.78
CA MET A 141 3.55 -3.50 11.01
C MET A 141 3.47 -4.67 10.02
N ASN A 142 4.59 -4.96 9.32
CA ASN A 142 4.59 -5.92 8.22
C ASN A 142 4.99 -7.34 8.60
N SER A 143 5.56 -7.56 9.78
CA SER A 143 5.95 -8.91 10.21
C SER A 143 4.75 -9.69 10.76
N PRO A 144 4.61 -10.98 10.44
CA PRO A 144 3.56 -11.83 11.00
C PRO A 144 3.63 -11.92 12.52
N ALA A 145 2.48 -11.90 13.19
CA ALA A 145 2.40 -12.06 14.66
C ALA A 145 3.02 -13.37 15.17
N ALA A 146 3.09 -14.41 14.33
CA ALA A 146 3.78 -15.66 14.65
C ALA A 146 5.31 -15.49 14.83
N ILE A 147 5.89 -14.43 14.28
CA ILE A 147 7.33 -14.13 14.35
C ILE A 147 7.61 -13.07 15.42
N VAL A 148 6.82 -11.98 15.45
CA VAL A 148 7.08 -10.82 16.34
C VAL A 148 6.31 -10.86 17.65
N GLY A 149 5.33 -11.75 17.80
CA GLY A 149 4.43 -11.78 18.95
C GLY A 149 3.13 -11.01 18.69
N GLY A 150 2.21 -11.09 19.67
CA GLY A 150 0.86 -10.52 19.57
C GLY A 150 0.66 -9.18 20.29
N ASP A 151 1.64 -8.73 21.07
CA ASP A 151 1.56 -7.48 21.83
C ASP A 151 2.73 -6.52 21.51
N VAL A 152 2.55 -5.25 21.89
CA VAL A 152 3.52 -4.19 21.59
C VAL A 152 4.87 -4.38 22.26
N VAL A 153 4.93 -5.10 23.39
CA VAL A 153 6.17 -5.33 24.14
C VAL A 153 7.00 -6.40 23.46
N ALA A 154 6.38 -7.55 23.14
CA ALA A 154 7.00 -8.64 22.41
C ALA A 154 7.47 -8.18 21.02
N VAL A 155 6.64 -7.41 20.31
CA VAL A 155 7.01 -6.88 18.99
C VAL A 155 8.19 -5.92 19.10
N ALA A 156 8.15 -4.97 20.05
CA ALA A 156 9.23 -4.01 20.22
C ALA A 156 10.57 -4.68 20.58
N GLN A 157 10.54 -5.68 21.46
CA GLN A 157 11.71 -6.47 21.82
C GLN A 157 12.26 -7.25 20.63
N THR A 158 11.39 -7.96 19.89
CA THR A 158 11.80 -8.78 18.75
C THR A 158 12.37 -7.93 17.63
N VAL A 159 11.71 -6.85 17.24
CA VAL A 159 12.17 -5.97 16.17
C VAL A 159 13.46 -5.24 16.57
N SER A 160 13.59 -4.81 17.83
CA SER A 160 14.83 -4.24 18.34
C SER A 160 15.99 -5.25 18.35
N SER A 161 15.72 -6.54 18.57
CA SER A 161 16.74 -7.59 18.49
C SER A 161 17.34 -7.75 17.09
N TRP A 162 16.63 -7.30 16.05
CA TRP A 162 17.12 -7.26 14.67
C TRP A 162 17.97 -6.02 14.37
N GLY A 163 18.23 -5.16 15.36
CA GLY A 163 18.98 -3.91 15.16
C GLY A 163 18.12 -2.72 14.71
N PHE A 164 16.79 -2.87 14.68
CA PHE A 164 15.86 -1.77 14.40
C PHE A 164 15.23 -1.30 15.71
N ALA A 165 15.88 -0.36 16.39
CA ALA A 165 15.45 0.12 17.70
C ALA A 165 14.03 0.70 17.65
N ILE A 166 13.14 0.16 18.48
CA ILE A 166 11.76 0.62 18.60
C ILE A 166 11.24 0.33 20.01
N THR A 167 10.42 1.24 20.55
CA THR A 167 9.82 1.06 21.88
C THR A 167 8.32 0.77 21.78
N PRO A 168 7.72 0.11 22.79
CA PRO A 168 6.27 -0.10 22.83
C PRO A 168 5.48 1.23 22.77
N GLU A 169 6.00 2.27 23.43
CA GLU A 169 5.38 3.59 23.47
C GLU A 169 5.38 4.25 22.09
N ALA A 170 6.47 4.09 21.32
CA ALA A 170 6.54 4.59 19.95
C ALA A 170 5.52 3.90 19.04
N LEU A 171 5.33 2.58 19.17
CA LEU A 171 4.31 1.84 18.40
C LEU A 171 2.89 2.29 18.76
N GLN A 172 2.62 2.53 20.04
CA GLN A 172 1.33 3.06 20.48
C GLN A 172 1.10 4.51 20.02
N ALA A 173 2.15 5.33 20.03
CA ALA A 173 2.08 6.70 19.54
C ALA A 173 1.72 6.74 18.05
N VAL A 174 2.39 5.93 17.22
CA VAL A 174 2.06 5.85 15.79
C VAL A 174 0.62 5.39 15.58
N ALA A 175 0.16 4.37 16.32
CA ALA A 175 -1.23 3.92 16.24
C ALA A 175 -2.22 5.04 16.58
N LYS A 176 -1.95 5.80 17.64
CA LYS A 176 -2.77 6.94 18.06
C LYS A 176 -2.78 8.04 16.99
N ASP A 177 -1.62 8.38 16.43
CA ASP A 177 -1.48 9.46 15.45
C ASP A 177 -2.26 9.18 14.16
N ILE A 178 -2.32 7.91 13.75
CA ILE A 178 -3.10 7.49 12.58
C ILE A 178 -4.58 7.17 12.90
N GLY A 179 -5.01 7.32 14.16
CA GLY A 179 -6.39 7.08 14.58
C GLY A 179 -6.78 5.60 14.73
N GLU A 180 -5.81 4.70 14.87
CA GLU A 180 -6.01 3.26 14.96
C GLU A 180 -5.71 2.72 16.37
N THR A 181 -6.31 1.58 16.72
CA THR A 181 -6.04 0.92 18.01
C THR A 181 -4.68 0.21 18.04
N THR A 182 -4.17 -0.17 16.87
CA THR A 182 -2.89 -0.88 16.73
C THR A 182 -2.35 -0.77 15.30
N VAL A 183 -1.03 -0.71 15.20
CA VAL A 183 -0.26 -0.82 13.93
C VAL A 183 0.32 -2.22 13.71
N LEU A 184 0.18 -3.13 14.68
CA LEU A 184 0.80 -4.44 14.64
C LEU A 184 0.14 -5.34 13.59
N ALA A 185 0.97 -6.14 12.90
CA ALA A 185 0.54 -7.19 11.98
C ALA A 185 -0.45 -6.75 10.88
N ARG A 186 -0.46 -5.45 10.52
CA ARG A 186 -1.16 -4.94 9.33
C ARG A 186 -0.31 -5.17 8.09
N ALA A 187 0.00 -6.43 7.84
CA ALA A 187 0.87 -6.84 6.74
C ALA A 187 0.27 -6.43 5.39
N GLY A 188 1.07 -5.75 4.57
CA GLY A 188 0.71 -5.42 3.20
C GLY A 188 1.19 -4.06 2.74
N GLY A 189 1.20 -3.89 1.40
CA GLY A 189 1.59 -2.63 0.77
C GLY A 189 0.63 -1.49 1.08
N ALA A 190 -0.68 -1.75 1.18
CA ALA A 190 -1.68 -0.69 1.39
C ALA A 190 -1.59 -0.01 2.77
N PRO A 191 -1.55 -0.73 3.92
CA PRO A 191 -1.36 -0.09 5.22
C PRO A 191 -0.03 0.65 5.32
N THR A 192 1.04 0.08 4.76
CA THR A 192 2.36 0.72 4.72
C THR A 192 2.35 2.01 3.91
N LEU A 193 1.74 1.98 2.72
CA LEU A 193 1.58 3.15 1.89
C LEU A 193 0.77 4.24 2.61
N ALA A 194 -0.35 3.88 3.25
CA ALA A 194 -1.19 4.81 3.97
C ALA A 194 -0.45 5.52 5.12
N VAL A 195 0.34 4.78 5.91
CA VAL A 195 1.18 5.37 6.97
C VAL A 195 2.24 6.30 6.38
N GLY A 196 2.91 5.89 5.30
CA GLY A 196 3.93 6.72 4.65
C GLY A 196 3.35 8.00 4.03
N ILE A 197 2.21 7.91 3.35
CA ILE A 197 1.46 9.06 2.83
C ILE A 197 1.09 10.01 3.97
N ALA A 198 0.55 9.47 5.07
CA ALA A 198 0.16 10.28 6.22
C ALA A 198 1.35 11.06 6.81
N GLN A 199 2.50 10.42 6.98
CA GLN A 199 3.72 11.08 7.48
C GLN A 199 4.21 12.17 6.54
N ILE A 200 4.26 11.89 5.23
CA ILE A 200 4.72 12.85 4.21
C ILE A 200 3.77 14.05 4.15
N LEU A 201 2.46 13.83 4.02
CA LEU A 201 1.49 14.92 3.86
C LEU A 201 1.30 15.73 5.15
N HIS A 202 1.38 15.09 6.32
CA HIS A 202 1.38 15.80 7.60
C HIS A 202 2.55 16.76 7.74
N SER A 203 3.73 16.39 7.22
CA SER A 203 4.90 17.28 7.24
C SER A 203 4.76 18.50 6.33
N VAL A 204 3.95 18.43 5.27
CA VAL A 204 3.64 19.58 4.38
C VAL A 204 2.56 20.48 4.97
N LEU A 205 1.49 19.88 5.49
CA LEU A 205 0.33 20.57 6.04
C LEU A 205 0.08 20.10 7.47
N PRO A 206 0.88 20.60 8.44
CA PRO A 206 0.70 20.24 9.84
C PRO A 206 -0.61 20.82 10.36
N GLY A 207 -1.44 19.96 10.94
CA GLY A 207 -2.70 20.33 11.59
C GLY A 207 -3.16 19.25 12.55
N GLU A 208 -4.03 19.60 13.49
CA GLU A 208 -4.60 18.63 14.44
C GLU A 208 -5.33 17.50 13.68
N ASN A 209 -5.05 16.25 14.05
CA ASN A 209 -5.63 15.04 13.45
C ASN A 209 -5.42 14.84 11.94
N THR A 210 -4.52 15.59 11.30
CA THR A 210 -4.26 15.45 9.86
C THR A 210 -3.60 14.11 9.50
N MET A 211 -2.79 13.51 10.37
CA MET A 211 -2.23 12.16 10.18
C MET A 211 -3.32 11.09 10.02
N ALA A 212 -4.28 11.04 10.95
CA ALA A 212 -5.42 10.12 10.88
C ALA A 212 -6.28 10.39 9.64
N PHE A 213 -6.51 11.65 9.28
CA PHE A 213 -7.23 12.01 8.07
C PHE A 213 -6.53 11.45 6.81
N TRP A 214 -5.23 11.71 6.65
CA TRP A 214 -4.48 11.24 5.48
C TRP A 214 -4.35 9.72 5.44
N TYR A 215 -4.21 9.06 6.60
CA TYR A 215 -4.15 7.61 6.69
C TYR A 215 -5.47 6.95 6.26
N HIS A 216 -6.62 7.47 6.68
CA HIS A 216 -7.93 6.94 6.29
C HIS A 216 -8.39 7.38 4.88
N PHE A 217 -7.77 8.42 4.34
CA PHE A 217 -8.00 8.87 2.97
C PHE A 217 -7.25 8.03 1.93
N ALA A 218 -6.09 7.47 2.31
CA ALA A 218 -5.26 6.60 1.47
C ALA A 218 -5.86 5.20 1.28
#